data_AF-A0A1L9BQN9-F1
#
_entry.id   AF-A0A1L9BQN9-F1
#
_cell.length_a   1.000
_cell.length_b   1.000
_cell.length_c   1.000
_cell.angle_alpha   90.00
_cell.angle_beta   90.00
_cell.angle_gamma   90.00
#
_symmetry.space_group_name_H-M   'P 1'
#
loop_
_entity.id
_entity.type
_entity.pdbx_description
1 polymer ?
#
loop_
_entity_poly.entity_id
_entity_poly.type
_entity_poly.pdbx_seq_one_letter_code
_entity_poly.pdbx_strand_id
1 'polypeptide(L)' 'MTNQIAIALLLLIAAAFLVDQVWLGGDLPLFVGKTMDRFIEYCAFWR' A
#
# COMPACT_ATOMS: atom_id res chain seq x y z
N MET A 1 -21.29 2.81 -14.08
CA MET A 1 -19.85 2.71 -14.41
C MET A 1 -18.98 3.78 -13.77
N THR A 2 -19.42 5.03 -13.55
CA THR A 2 -18.51 6.12 -13.15
C THR A 2 -17.89 5.99 -11.74
N ASN A 3 -18.61 5.40 -10.77
CA ASN A 3 -18.10 5.32 -9.38
C ASN A 3 -17.94 3.89 -8.82
N GLN A 4 -18.40 2.86 -9.53
CA GLN A 4 -18.38 1.48 -9.01
C GLN A 4 -16.95 0.97 -8.82
N ILE A 5 -16.05 1.27 -9.76
CA ILE A 5 -14.64 0.89 -9.66
C ILE A 5 -13.97 1.63 -8.50
N ALA A 6 -14.23 2.93 -8.35
CA ALA A 6 -13.68 3.72 -7.25
C ALA A 6 -14.14 3.21 -5.89
N ILE A 7 -15.43 2.86 -5.75
CA ILE A 7 -15.97 2.28 -4.52
C ILE A 7 -15.35 0.90 -4.25
N ALA A 8 -15.22 0.05 -5.27
CA ALA A 8 -14.60 -1.26 -5.13
C ALA A 8 -13.12 -1.14 -4.71
N LEU A 9 -12.37 -0.21 -5.30
CA LEU A 9 -10.98 0.07 -4.93
C LEU A 9 -10.87 0.57 -3.50
N LEU A 10 -11.74 1.50 -3.09
CA LEU A 10 -11.75 2.03 -1.74
C LEU A 10 -12.04 0.92 -0.72
N LEU A 11 -13.01 0.05 -0.99
CA LEU A 11 -13.32 -1.09 -0.14
C LEU A 11 -12.16 -2.10 -0.07
N LEU A 12 -11.51 -2.37 -1.19
CA LEU A 12 -10.36 -3.28 -1.24
C LEU A 12 -9.19 -2.74 -0.40
N ILE A 13 -8.88 -1.44 -0.55
CA ILE A 13 -7.82 -0.78 0.22
C ILE A 13 -8.17 -0.82 1.71
N ALA A 14 -9.38 -0.41 2.09
CA ALA A 14 -9.82 -0.44 3.48
C ALA A 14 -9.76 -1.85 4.09
N ALA A 15 -10.18 -2.87 3.34
CA ALA A 15 -10.09 -4.27 3.76
C ALA A 15 -8.64 -4.73 3.96
N ALA A 16 -7.72 -4.33 3.08
CA ALA A 16 -6.30 -4.68 3.22
C ALA A 16 -5.68 -4.09 4.50
N PHE A 17 -5.98 -2.83 4.82
CA PHE A 17 -5.53 -2.20 6.08
C PHE A 17 -6.19 -2.82 7.31
N LEU A 18 -7.48 -3.18 7.23
CA LEU A 18 -8.16 -3.89 8.32
C LEU A 18 -7.53 -5.26 8.57
N VAL A 19 -7.24 -6.01 7.51
CA VAL A 19 -6.60 -7.31 7.62
C VAL A 19 -5.21 -7.18 8.24
N ASP A 20 -4.45 -6.16 7.83
CA ASP A 20 -3.13 -5.89 8.37
C ASP A 20 -3.17 -5.59 9.88
N GLN A 21 -4.08 -4.71 10.29
CA GLN A 21 -4.24 -4.34 11.70
C GLN A 21 -4.70 -5.48 12.59
N VAL A 22 -5.51 -6.42 12.07
CA VAL A 22 -6.10 -7.50 12.88
C VAL A 22 -5.25 -8.77 12.88
N TRP A 23 -4.61 -9.12 11.75
CA TRP A 23 -3.92 -10.40 11.59
C TRP A 23 -2.41 -10.29 11.35
N LEU A 24 -1.91 -9.18 10.79
CA LEU A 24 -0.51 -9.05 10.36
C LEU A 24 0.33 -8.12 11.23
N GLY A 25 -0.27 -7.54 12.28
CA GLY A 25 0.43 -6.73 13.28
C GLY A 25 0.57 -5.24 12.94
N GLY A 26 0.00 -4.78 11.83
CA GLY A 26 -0.05 -3.35 11.49
C GLY A 26 1.22 -2.76 10.85
N ASP A 27 2.18 -3.61 10.50
CA ASP A 27 3.49 -3.18 10.00
C ASP A 27 3.55 -3.02 8.48
N LEU A 28 2.50 -3.42 7.74
CA LEU A 28 2.48 -3.38 6.27
C LEU A 28 2.72 -1.96 5.71
N PRO A 29 2.15 -0.87 6.25
CA PRO A 29 2.40 0.48 5.74
C PRO A 29 3.86 0.90 5.89
N LEU A 30 4.48 0.53 7.02
CA LEU A 30 5.89 0.80 7.29
C LEU A 30 6.80 -0.01 6.37
N PHE A 31 6.47 -1.29 6.14
CA PHE A 31 7.19 -2.16 5.22
C PHE A 31 7.15 -1.64 3.78
N VAL A 32 5.96 -1.24 3.30
CA VAL A 32 5.78 -0.67 1.96
C VAL A 32 6.57 0.64 1.83
N GLY A 33 6.51 1.52 2.83
CA GLY A 33 7.26 2.78 2.84
C GLY A 33 8.77 2.57 2.71
N LYS A 34 9.36 1.68 3.52
CA LYS A 34 10.79 1.35 3.46
C LYS A 34 11.20 0.76 2.11
N THR A 35 10.33 -0.05 1.51
CA THR A 35 10.60 -0.68 0.21
C THR A 35 10.57 0.35 -0.92
N MET A 36 9.62 1.28 -0.88
CA MET A 36 9.52 2.36 -1.85
C MET A 36 10.69 3.33 -1.75
N ASP A 37 11.13 3.68 -0.54
CA ASP A 37 12.30 4.53 -0.30
C ASP A 37 13.56 3.92 -0.94
N ARG A 38 13.83 2.64 -0.67
CA ARG A 38 14.94 1.91 -1.30
C ARG A 38 14.83 1.85 -2.82
N PHE A 39 13.62 1.70 -3.35
CA PHE A 39 13.38 1.71 -4.79
C PHE A 39 13.69 3.08 -5.41
N ILE A 40 13.29 4.16 -4.74
CA ILE A 40 13.62 5.53 -5.15
C ILE A 40 15.14 5.75 -5.13
N GLU A 41 15.83 5.34 -4.07
CA GLU A 41 17.30 5.41 -4.00
C GLU A 41 17.96 4.65 -5.15
N TYR A 42 17.49 3.44 -5.44
CA TYR A 42 17.97 2.65 -6.58
C TYR A 42 17.77 3.43 -7.88
N CYS A 43 16.55 3.89 -8.18
CA CYS A 43 16.28 4.67 -9.38
C CYS A 43 17.11 5.96 -9.47
N ALA A 44 17.35 6.62 -8.33
CA ALA A 44 18.15 7.83 -8.25
C ALA A 44 19.64 7.56 -8.49
N PHE A 45 20.17 6.41 -8.06
CA PHE A 45 21.55 5.99 -8.34
C PHE A 45 21.80 5.79 -9.84
N TRP A 46 20.80 5.29 -10.58
CA TRP A 46 20.90 5.09 -12.03
C TRP A 46 20.65 6.36 -12.86
N ARG A 47 20.31 7.48 -12.22
CA ARG A 47 20.18 8.79 -12.86
C ARG A 47 21.47 9.59 -12.72
#